data_AF-A8GZT0-F1
#
_entry.id   AF-A8GZT0-F1
#
_cell.length_a   1.000
_cell.length_b   1.000
_cell.length_c   1.000
_cell.angle_alpha   90.00
_cell.angle_beta   90.00
_cell.angle_gamma   90.00
#
_symmetry.space_group_name_H-M   'P 1'
#
loop_
_entity.id
_entity.type
_entity.pdbx_description
1 polymer ?
#
loop_
_entity_poly.entity_id
_entity_poly.type
_entity_poly.pdbx_seq_one_letter_code
_entity_poly.pdbx_strand_id
1 'polypeptide(L)'
;MLKITPYLELDTEANQLVDHVSGKKVSLTFSESAVLHRLLLSANPVCSKEELLSAGWPDRVVAVTSLTQCISTLRKKLDGYREVQLKTIARRGYQLHISTQSHVKMLAVNDAESMRAAIVDVSLLVKISGIVIALLLLILAWYFSDYHKIKQNLSRWSADEQFELKVGGLKGDTQLLYKDNAPHLHPFMWEKHLEPDDNFMTCHKGFNAFAATDGDNYSMAICPGTDAKQCAGKGLINITSVDSEPASLNMPEFVELSTAMEQRIRYNRVMLPESTDTSGAFLEHNYQADVYFPVKGELLIRADINMSLIYDSADTGEFYSSTCITDQDCLTTPIKYKVRGKFKQYSGKIDELNVDVFQVKVEQKDLIKPETLNDSAVRFYRDLRKRDIKDEELYFIRVHQDHKTAVWTIPLFGQVTAWYHYERFDI
;
A
#
# COMPACT_ATOMS: atom_id res chain seq x y z
N MET A 1 -20.79 -62.22 2.88
CA MET A 1 -19.63 -61.31 3.04
C MET A 1 -20.03 -60.14 3.94
N LEU A 2 -19.25 -59.82 4.97
CA LEU A 2 -19.46 -58.63 5.81
C LEU A 2 -18.40 -57.57 5.52
N LYS A 3 -18.84 -56.32 5.39
CA LYS A 3 -17.95 -55.17 5.21
C LYS A 3 -17.34 -54.77 6.56
N ILE A 4 -16.01 -54.72 6.63
CA ILE A 4 -15.26 -54.23 7.79
C ILE A 4 -14.85 -52.77 7.56
N THR A 5 -14.30 -52.46 6.39
CA THR A 5 -14.00 -51.10 5.91
C THR A 5 -14.50 -50.96 4.48
N PRO A 6 -14.42 -49.77 3.82
CA PRO A 6 -14.83 -49.62 2.43
C PRO A 6 -14.08 -50.54 1.43
N TYR A 7 -12.91 -51.06 1.83
CA TYR A 7 -12.05 -51.87 0.98
C TYR A 7 -11.75 -53.27 1.54
N LEU A 8 -12.03 -53.53 2.82
CA LEU A 8 -11.79 -54.82 3.48
C LEU A 8 -13.11 -55.52 3.81
N GLU A 9 -13.27 -56.74 3.30
CA GLU A 9 -14.45 -57.57 3.54
C GLU A 9 -14.07 -58.93 4.15
N LEU A 10 -14.92 -59.41 5.06
CA LEU A 10 -14.87 -60.77 5.60
C LEU A 10 -15.77 -61.68 4.79
N ASP A 11 -15.16 -62.67 4.15
CA ASP A 11 -15.85 -63.79 3.52
C ASP A 11 -15.94 -64.95 4.53
N THR A 12 -17.14 -65.11 5.08
CA THR A 12 -17.46 -66.13 6.10
C THR A 12 -17.59 -67.53 5.50
N GLU A 13 -17.88 -67.66 4.20
CA GLU A 13 -18.01 -68.96 3.54
C GLU A 13 -16.63 -69.52 3.19
N ALA A 14 -15.75 -68.67 2.65
CA ALA A 14 -14.38 -69.07 2.31
C ALA A 14 -13.38 -68.87 3.47
N ASN A 15 -13.83 -68.38 4.64
CA ASN A 15 -13.00 -68.05 5.80
C ASN A 15 -11.77 -67.20 5.42
N GLN A 16 -11.98 -66.06 4.78
CA GLN A 16 -10.89 -65.20 4.33
C GLN A 16 -11.23 -63.72 4.44
N LEU A 17 -10.21 -62.89 4.63
CA LEU A 17 -10.30 -61.44 4.46
C LEU A 17 -9.89 -61.08 3.04
N VAL A 18 -10.73 -60.32 2.35
CA VAL A 18 -10.50 -59.86 0.98
C VAL A 18 -10.28 -58.35 1.03
N ASP A 19 -9.08 -57.92 0.63
CA ASP A 19 -8.77 -56.51 0.41
C ASP A 19 -8.91 -56.20 -1.09
N HIS A 20 -9.91 -55.39 -1.43
CA HIS A 20 -10.24 -55.01 -2.81
C HIS A 20 -9.30 -53.96 -3.40
N VAL A 21 -8.47 -53.30 -2.58
CA VAL A 21 -7.49 -52.30 -3.03
C VAL A 21 -6.15 -52.96 -3.36
N SER A 22 -5.66 -53.86 -2.50
CA SER A 22 -4.40 -54.57 -2.74
C SER A 22 -4.56 -55.90 -3.47
N GLY A 23 -5.79 -56.40 -3.62
CA GLY A 23 -6.09 -57.74 -4.17
C GLY A 23 -5.66 -58.89 -3.26
N LYS A 24 -5.22 -58.59 -2.04
CA LYS A 24 -4.68 -59.57 -1.09
C LYS A 24 -5.82 -60.34 -0.41
N LYS A 25 -5.69 -61.67 -0.39
CA LYS A 25 -6.58 -62.57 0.34
C LYS A 25 -5.83 -63.16 1.53
N VAL A 26 -6.36 -62.98 2.74
CA VAL A 26 -5.78 -63.53 3.97
C VAL A 26 -6.68 -64.64 4.50
N SER A 27 -6.21 -65.89 4.44
CA SER A 27 -6.97 -67.03 4.96
C SER A 27 -7.06 -66.98 6.49
N LEU A 28 -8.26 -67.25 7.00
CA LEU A 28 -8.61 -67.39 8.42
C LEU A 28 -8.95 -68.84 8.72
N THR A 29 -8.68 -69.28 9.95
CA THR A 29 -9.25 -70.54 10.44
C THR A 29 -10.74 -70.35 10.72
N PHE A 30 -11.50 -71.45 10.80
CA PHE A 30 -12.93 -71.40 11.15
C PHE A 30 -13.18 -70.59 12.43
N SER A 31 -12.41 -70.87 13.49
CA SER A 31 -12.56 -70.17 14.77
C SER A 31 -12.21 -68.68 14.66
N GLU A 32 -11.19 -68.32 13.88
CA GLU A 32 -10.83 -66.90 13.65
C GLU A 32 -11.93 -66.15 12.89
N SER A 33 -12.47 -66.76 11.83
CA SER A 33 -13.57 -66.22 11.04
C SER A 33 -14.83 -66.05 11.87
N ALA A 34 -15.21 -67.08 12.65
CA ALA A 34 -16.39 -67.05 13.51
C ALA A 34 -16.29 -66.04 14.66
N VAL A 35 -15.12 -65.91 15.29
CA VAL A 35 -14.85 -64.90 16.33
C VAL A 35 -14.91 -63.49 15.76
N LEU A 36 -14.29 -63.25 14.60
CA LEU A 36 -14.32 -61.94 13.94
C LEU A 36 -15.73 -61.58 13.46
N HIS A 37 -16.45 -62.55 12.89
CA HIS A 37 -17.85 -62.40 12.51
C HIS A 37 -18.72 -61.99 13.69
N ARG A 38 -18.53 -62.64 14.86
CA ARG A 38 -19.29 -62.30 16.07
C ARG A 38 -18.99 -60.90 16.58
N LEU A 39 -17.74 -60.45 16.50
CA LEU A 39 -17.32 -59.09 16.88
C LEU A 39 -17.86 -58.01 15.92
N LEU A 40 -18.13 -58.36 14.66
CA LEU A 40 -18.73 -57.45 13.67
C LEU A 40 -20.24 -57.31 13.83
N LEU A 41 -20.93 -58.39 14.21
CA LEU A 41 -22.39 -58.41 14.36
C LEU A 41 -22.90 -57.96 15.73
N SER A 42 -22.04 -57.88 16.74
CA SER A 42 -22.47 -57.53 18.09
C SER A 42 -22.98 -56.09 18.17
N ALA A 43 -24.26 -55.92 18.55
CA ALA A 43 -24.84 -54.61 18.86
C ALA A 43 -24.23 -53.96 20.13
N ASN A 44 -23.59 -54.77 20.98
CA ASN A 44 -22.84 -54.29 22.14
C ASN A 44 -21.39 -53.98 21.76
N PRO A 45 -20.81 -52.88 22.27
CA PRO A 45 -19.44 -52.50 21.95
C PRO A 45 -18.39 -53.47 22.51
N VAL A 46 -18.72 -54.35 23.47
CA VAL A 46 -17.78 -55.31 24.06
C VAL A 46 -18.43 -56.69 24.11
N CYS A 47 -17.81 -57.68 23.47
CA CYS A 47 -18.22 -59.09 23.54
C CYS A 47 -17.52 -59.78 24.72
N SER A 48 -18.27 -60.59 25.47
CA SER A 48 -17.72 -61.35 26.59
C SER A 48 -16.84 -62.51 26.09
N LYS A 49 -16.00 -63.05 26.97
CA LYS A 49 -15.12 -64.18 26.60
C LYS A 49 -15.94 -65.43 26.32
N GLU A 50 -17.02 -65.63 27.06
CA GLU A 50 -17.93 -66.76 26.97
C GLU A 50 -18.68 -66.74 25.63
N GLU A 51 -19.13 -65.56 25.18
CA GLU A 51 -19.80 -65.37 23.88
C GLU A 51 -18.87 -65.66 22.69
N LEU A 52 -17.60 -65.25 22.80
CA LEU A 52 -16.62 -65.48 21.74
C LEU A 52 -16.13 -66.93 21.72
N LEU A 53 -16.04 -67.58 22.88
CA LEU A 53 -15.75 -69.01 22.97
C LEU A 53 -16.87 -69.85 22.35
N SER A 54 -18.14 -69.54 22.63
CA SER A 54 -19.26 -70.28 22.04
C SER A 54 -19.36 -70.06 20.53
N ALA A 55 -19.01 -68.87 20.03
CA ALA A 55 -19.02 -68.57 18.60
C ALA A 55 -17.87 -69.26 17.84
N GLY A 56 -16.65 -69.27 18.40
CA GLY A 56 -15.48 -69.86 17.75
C GLY A 56 -15.42 -71.39 17.82
N TRP A 57 -16.08 -71.99 18.81
CA TRP A 57 -16.05 -73.42 19.12
C TRP A 57 -17.43 -73.92 19.60
N PRO A 58 -18.46 -73.96 18.72
CA PRO A 58 -19.84 -74.29 19.12
C PRO A 58 -20.00 -75.68 19.74
N ASP A 59 -19.18 -76.66 19.33
CA ASP A 59 -19.27 -78.06 19.77
C ASP A 59 -18.06 -78.53 20.59
N ARG A 60 -17.24 -77.60 21.11
CA ARG A 60 -16.00 -77.95 21.85
C ARG A 60 -15.78 -77.05 23.06
N VAL A 61 -15.57 -77.66 24.22
CA VAL A 61 -15.09 -76.95 25.43
C VAL A 61 -13.59 -76.73 25.29
N VAL A 62 -13.18 -75.49 25.08
CA VAL A 62 -11.77 -75.09 24.97
C VAL A 62 -11.38 -74.16 26.12
N ALA A 63 -10.09 -74.15 26.45
CA ALA A 63 -9.57 -73.25 27.48
C ALA A 63 -9.60 -71.78 27.00
N VAL A 64 -9.70 -70.84 27.95
CA VAL A 64 -9.68 -69.38 27.67
C VAL A 64 -8.37 -68.94 26.98
N THR A 65 -7.30 -69.72 27.13
CA THR A 65 -6.02 -69.52 26.41
C THR A 65 -6.17 -69.68 24.90
N SER A 66 -7.08 -70.53 24.42
CA SER A 66 -7.38 -70.71 22.99
C SER A 66 -7.99 -69.44 22.37
N LEU A 67 -8.92 -68.79 23.07
CA LEU A 67 -9.45 -67.48 22.65
C LEU A 67 -8.36 -66.42 22.62
N THR A 68 -7.49 -66.40 23.63
CA THR A 68 -6.38 -65.43 23.71
C THR A 68 -5.41 -65.59 22.53
N GLN A 69 -5.10 -66.83 22.16
CA GLN A 69 -4.27 -67.13 20.99
C GLN A 69 -4.95 -66.73 19.68
N CYS A 70 -6.25 -67.02 19.53
CA CYS A 70 -7.05 -66.63 18.36
C CYS A 70 -7.05 -65.11 18.16
N ILE A 71 -7.28 -64.33 19.23
CA ILE A 71 -7.23 -62.86 19.18
C ILE A 71 -5.82 -62.36 18.83
N SER A 72 -4.76 -62.99 19.33
CA SER A 72 -3.38 -62.63 19.00
C SER A 72 -3.07 -62.85 17.51
N THR A 73 -3.50 -63.98 16.95
CA THR A 73 -3.34 -64.28 15.52
C THR A 73 -4.17 -63.33 14.65
N LEU A 74 -5.41 -63.03 15.04
CA LEU A 74 -6.25 -62.04 14.35
C LEU A 74 -5.61 -60.65 14.34
N ARG A 75 -5.00 -60.21 15.44
CA ARG A 75 -4.24 -58.95 15.49
C ARG A 75 -3.10 -58.93 14.47
N LYS A 76 -2.30 -60.00 14.40
CA LYS A 76 -1.21 -60.10 13.41
C LYS A 76 -1.72 -60.06 11.97
N LYS A 77 -2.86 -60.69 11.69
CA LYS A 77 -3.49 -60.69 10.36
C LYS A 77 -4.11 -59.33 10.01
N LEU A 78 -4.54 -58.57 11.01
CA LEU A 78 -5.15 -57.24 10.86
C LEU A 78 -4.16 -56.08 11.02
N ASP A 79 -2.91 -56.32 11.40
CA ASP A 79 -1.89 -55.30 11.67
C ASP A 79 -1.62 -54.39 10.46
N GLY A 80 -1.79 -54.92 9.24
CA GLY A 80 -1.71 -54.15 7.99
C GLY A 80 -2.83 -53.13 7.80
N TYR A 81 -3.92 -53.21 8.57
CA TYR A 81 -5.10 -52.36 8.47
C TYR A 81 -5.24 -51.53 9.76
N ARG A 82 -4.49 -50.42 9.84
CA ARG A 82 -4.40 -49.56 11.04
C ARG A 82 -5.77 -49.04 11.56
N GLU A 83 -6.75 -48.99 10.67
CA GLU A 83 -8.13 -48.58 10.95
C GLU A 83 -8.93 -49.61 11.76
N VAL A 84 -8.53 -50.89 11.75
CA VAL A 84 -9.23 -52.00 12.39
C VAL A 84 -8.41 -52.51 13.58
N GLN A 85 -8.84 -52.16 14.80
CA GLN A 85 -8.11 -52.49 16.02
C GLN A 85 -8.93 -53.39 16.96
N LEU A 86 -8.35 -54.54 17.32
CA LEU A 86 -8.89 -55.45 18.34
C LEU A 86 -8.40 -55.06 19.74
N LYS A 87 -9.26 -54.39 20.52
CA LYS A 87 -8.95 -53.93 21.89
C LYS A 87 -9.40 -54.96 22.94
N THR A 88 -8.55 -55.20 23.93
CA THR A 88 -8.92 -56.00 25.12
C THR A 88 -9.46 -55.06 26.20
N ILE A 89 -10.67 -55.31 26.70
CA ILE A 89 -11.24 -54.57 27.83
C ILE A 89 -11.10 -55.42 29.09
N ALA A 90 -10.31 -54.94 30.04
CA ALA A 90 -10.01 -55.66 31.28
C ALA A 90 -11.32 -56.08 31.99
N ARG A 91 -11.39 -57.35 32.41
CA ARG A 91 -12.52 -57.97 33.13
C ARG A 91 -13.86 -57.99 32.36
N ARG A 92 -13.90 -57.62 31.07
CA ARG A 92 -15.13 -57.61 30.26
C ARG A 92 -15.05 -58.44 28.98
N GLY A 93 -13.92 -58.42 28.27
CA GLY A 93 -13.75 -59.21 27.04
C GLY A 93 -13.03 -58.44 25.94
N TYR A 94 -13.52 -58.53 24.70
CA TYR A 94 -12.87 -57.96 23.52
C TYR A 94 -13.83 -57.07 22.72
N GLN A 95 -13.26 -56.05 22.10
CA GLN A 95 -13.97 -55.08 21.26
C GLN A 95 -13.23 -54.90 19.95
N LEU A 96 -13.97 -54.86 18.85
CA LEU A 96 -13.47 -54.41 17.55
C LEU A 96 -13.73 -52.91 17.41
N HIS A 97 -12.67 -52.13 17.18
CA HIS A 97 -12.76 -50.70 16.93
C HIS A 97 -12.38 -50.43 15.48
N ILE A 98 -13.32 -49.89 14.70
CA ILE A 98 -13.11 -49.50 13.31
C ILE A 98 -13.16 -47.98 13.26
N SER A 99 -12.01 -47.35 13.00
CA SER A 99 -11.90 -45.89 12.90
C SER A 99 -12.26 -45.46 11.49
N THR A 100 -13.38 -44.77 11.30
CA THR A 100 -13.74 -44.11 10.04
C THR A 100 -12.89 -42.85 9.87
N GLN A 101 -11.59 -43.00 9.66
CA GLN A 101 -10.77 -41.88 9.21
C GLN A 101 -10.80 -41.87 7.68
N SER A 102 -11.44 -40.83 7.14
CA SER A 102 -11.46 -40.52 5.71
C SER A 102 -10.04 -40.50 5.15
N HIS A 103 -9.65 -41.59 4.49
CA HIS A 103 -8.36 -41.70 3.84
C HIS A 103 -8.42 -40.94 2.51
N VAL A 104 -8.31 -39.60 2.58
CA VAL A 104 -7.61 -38.85 1.54
C VAL A 104 -6.16 -39.28 1.67
N LYS A 105 -5.77 -40.28 0.89
CA LYS A 105 -4.39 -40.74 0.79
C LYS A 105 -3.58 -39.61 0.15
N MET A 106 -3.04 -38.70 0.97
CA MET A 106 -1.85 -37.95 0.58
C MET A 106 -0.71 -38.96 0.43
N LEU A 107 -0.60 -39.54 -0.76
CA LEU A 107 0.68 -40.05 -1.23
C LEU A 107 1.60 -38.84 -1.29
N ALA A 108 2.74 -38.93 -0.62
CA ALA A 108 3.80 -37.95 -0.68
C ALA A 108 4.17 -37.71 -2.15
N VAL A 109 3.72 -36.59 -2.72
CA VAL A 109 4.11 -36.14 -4.05
C VAL A 109 5.47 -35.48 -3.93
N ASN A 110 6.52 -36.29 -3.90
CA ASN A 110 7.91 -35.82 -4.08
C ASN A 110 8.56 -36.39 -5.36
N ASP A 111 7.78 -37.06 -6.21
CA ASP A 111 8.25 -37.46 -7.54
C ASP A 111 7.98 -36.33 -8.53
N ALA A 112 9.05 -35.68 -9.00
CA ALA A 112 9.00 -34.66 -10.05
C ALA A 112 8.33 -35.17 -11.34
N GLU A 113 8.35 -36.49 -11.58
CA GLU A 113 7.64 -37.14 -12.69
C GLU A 113 6.12 -37.21 -12.47
N SER A 114 5.68 -37.50 -11.24
CA SER A 114 4.25 -37.54 -10.87
C SER A 114 3.62 -36.14 -10.88
N MET A 115 4.36 -35.10 -10.49
CA MET A 115 3.92 -33.72 -10.65
C MET A 115 3.77 -33.32 -12.12
N ARG A 116 4.71 -33.73 -12.99
CA ARG A 116 4.62 -33.46 -14.43
C ARG A 116 3.44 -34.18 -15.08
N ALA A 117 3.22 -35.45 -14.75
CA ALA A 117 2.08 -36.21 -15.24
C ALA A 117 0.75 -35.59 -14.77
N ALA A 118 0.66 -35.19 -13.48
CA ALA A 118 -0.52 -34.55 -12.93
C ALA A 118 -0.82 -33.18 -13.55
N ILE A 119 0.16 -32.41 -14.02
CA ILE A 119 -0.04 -31.13 -14.74
C ILE A 119 -0.51 -31.38 -16.18
N VAL A 120 -0.07 -32.47 -16.81
CA VAL A 120 -0.40 -32.79 -18.21
C VAL A 120 -1.78 -33.44 -18.35
N ASP A 121 -2.22 -34.26 -17.39
CA ASP A 121 -3.52 -34.97 -17.41
C ASP A 121 -4.74 -34.12 -16.98
N VAL A 122 -4.52 -32.84 -16.65
CA VAL A 122 -5.62 -31.92 -16.36
C VAL A 122 -6.34 -31.54 -17.66
N SER A 123 -7.68 -31.61 -17.62
CA SER A 123 -8.57 -31.08 -18.67
C SER A 123 -8.15 -29.69 -19.13
N LEU A 124 -8.17 -29.45 -20.45
CA LEU A 124 -7.85 -28.16 -21.06
C LEU A 124 -8.62 -27.01 -20.39
N LEU A 125 -9.87 -27.26 -19.97
CA LEU A 125 -10.75 -26.26 -19.35
C LEU A 125 -10.27 -25.86 -17.95
N VAL A 126 -9.72 -26.80 -17.18
CA VAL A 126 -9.15 -26.51 -15.84
C VAL A 126 -7.80 -25.79 -15.98
N LYS A 127 -6.98 -26.15 -16.98
CA LYS A 127 -5.75 -25.39 -17.30
C LYS A 127 -6.08 -23.94 -17.68
N ILE A 128 -7.07 -23.74 -18.56
CA ILE A 128 -7.55 -22.40 -18.94
C ILE A 128 -8.08 -21.66 -17.72
N SER A 129 -8.90 -22.30 -16.89
CA SER A 129 -9.44 -21.66 -15.67
C SER A 129 -8.34 -21.27 -14.68
N GLY A 130 -7.34 -22.13 -14.48
CA GLY A 130 -6.17 -21.82 -13.65
C GLY A 130 -5.35 -20.64 -14.18
N ILE A 131 -5.14 -20.57 -15.50
CA ILE A 131 -4.46 -19.44 -16.15
C ILE A 131 -5.28 -18.16 -15.97
N VAL A 132 -6.61 -18.21 -16.17
CA VAL A 132 -7.49 -17.05 -15.99
C VAL A 132 -7.46 -16.55 -14.55
N ILE A 133 -7.51 -17.45 -13.56
CA ILE A 133 -7.41 -17.08 -12.14
C ILE A 133 -6.04 -16.48 -11.83
N ALA A 134 -4.95 -17.07 -12.33
CA ALA A 134 -3.61 -16.53 -12.15
C ALA A 134 -3.45 -15.14 -12.78
N LEU A 135 -3.96 -14.94 -13.99
CA LEU A 135 -3.99 -13.62 -14.65
C LEU A 135 -4.83 -12.62 -13.86
N LEU A 136 -5.98 -13.03 -13.34
CA LEU A 136 -6.84 -12.18 -12.51
C LEU A 136 -6.11 -11.77 -11.23
N LEU A 137 -5.42 -12.69 -10.55
CA LEU A 137 -4.61 -12.38 -9.37
C LEU A 137 -3.45 -11.44 -9.69
N LEU A 138 -2.79 -11.60 -10.85
CA LEU A 138 -1.73 -10.69 -11.31
C LEU A 138 -2.28 -9.29 -11.60
N ILE A 139 -3.42 -9.18 -12.29
CA ILE A 139 -4.10 -7.91 -12.55
C ILE A 139 -4.50 -7.25 -11.23
N LEU A 140 -5.03 -8.04 -10.29
CA LEU A 140 -5.43 -7.54 -8.98
C LEU A 140 -4.22 -7.03 -8.18
N ALA A 141 -3.12 -7.78 -8.16
CA ALA A 141 -1.87 -7.37 -7.52
C ALA A 141 -1.30 -6.09 -8.15
N TRP A 142 -1.35 -5.96 -9.48
CA TRP A 142 -0.95 -4.74 -10.18
C TRP A 142 -1.90 -3.57 -9.85
N TYR A 143 -3.21 -3.79 -9.86
CA TYR A 143 -4.22 -2.76 -9.60
C TYR A 143 -4.09 -2.15 -8.21
N PHE A 144 -3.76 -2.96 -7.20
CA PHE A 144 -3.50 -2.53 -5.83
C PHE A 144 -2.05 -2.08 -5.57
N SER A 145 -1.17 -2.13 -6.58
CA SER A 145 0.21 -1.68 -6.43
C SER A 145 0.31 -0.15 -6.34
N ASP A 146 1.30 0.33 -5.59
CA ASP A 146 1.59 1.77 -5.52
C ASP A 146 1.91 2.35 -6.91
N TYR A 147 2.55 1.58 -7.80
CA TYR A 147 2.82 2.02 -9.17
C TYR A 147 1.54 2.35 -9.96
N HIS A 148 0.50 1.51 -9.85
CA HIS A 148 -0.78 1.79 -10.50
C HIS A 148 -1.47 3.04 -9.90
N LYS A 149 -1.42 3.22 -8.58
CA LYS A 149 -1.93 4.44 -7.92
C LYS A 149 -1.24 5.70 -8.45
N ILE A 150 0.08 5.66 -8.63
CA ILE A 150 0.86 6.79 -9.19
C ILE A 150 0.44 7.07 -10.62
N LYS A 151 0.31 6.02 -11.44
CA LYS A 151 -0.16 6.18 -12.82
C LYS A 151 -1.55 6.81 -12.88
N GLN A 152 -2.45 6.41 -11.99
CA GLN A 152 -3.79 7.01 -11.89
C GLN A 152 -3.75 8.47 -11.36
N ASN A 153 -2.83 8.79 -10.47
CA ASN A 153 -2.65 10.16 -9.98
C ASN A 153 -2.18 11.08 -11.11
N LEU A 154 -1.14 10.66 -11.84
CA LEU A 154 -0.59 11.39 -12.98
C LEU A 154 -1.58 11.51 -14.14
N SER A 155 -2.40 10.49 -14.41
CA SER A 155 -3.36 10.52 -15.51
C SER A 155 -4.52 11.50 -15.32
N ARG A 156 -4.59 12.21 -14.18
CA ARG A 156 -5.57 13.27 -13.93
C ARG A 156 -5.01 14.65 -14.21
N TRP A 157 -3.72 14.71 -14.54
CA TRP A 157 -3.02 15.93 -14.88
C TRP A 157 -2.77 15.96 -16.37
N SER A 158 -2.86 17.15 -16.90
CA SER A 158 -2.45 17.49 -18.25
C SER A 158 -1.48 18.68 -18.19
N ALA A 159 -0.61 18.76 -19.17
CA ALA A 159 0.34 19.85 -19.38
C ALA A 159 0.10 20.43 -20.77
N ASP A 160 -0.34 21.69 -20.84
CA ASP A 160 -0.59 22.35 -22.12
C ASP A 160 0.70 22.97 -22.68
N GLU A 161 0.65 23.37 -23.95
CA GLU A 161 1.68 24.20 -24.58
C GLU A 161 1.85 25.52 -23.81
N GLN A 162 3.08 26.05 -23.85
CA GLN A 162 3.46 27.23 -23.09
C GLN A 162 2.61 28.44 -23.49
N PHE A 163 2.01 29.11 -22.52
CA PHE A 163 1.35 30.40 -22.73
C PHE A 163 2.23 31.55 -22.26
N GLU A 164 2.00 32.74 -22.81
CA GLU A 164 2.69 33.96 -22.39
C GLU A 164 1.95 34.58 -21.19
N LEU A 165 2.55 34.52 -20.01
CA LEU A 165 2.03 35.18 -18.80
C LEU A 165 2.54 36.63 -18.77
N LYS A 166 1.66 37.56 -18.38
CA LYS A 166 2.02 38.97 -18.19
C LYS A 166 2.01 39.35 -16.72
N VAL A 167 3.12 39.93 -16.27
CA VAL A 167 3.27 40.46 -14.92
C VAL A 167 3.84 41.86 -15.04
N GLY A 168 2.98 42.86 -14.82
CA GLY A 168 3.30 44.22 -15.15
C GLY A 168 3.62 44.38 -16.65
N GLY A 169 4.70 45.09 -16.97
CA GLY A 169 5.22 45.25 -18.33
C GLY A 169 6.03 44.05 -18.85
N LEU A 170 6.26 43.02 -18.04
CA LEU A 170 7.06 41.85 -18.42
C LEU A 170 6.19 40.70 -18.94
N LYS A 171 6.79 39.93 -19.85
CA LYS A 171 6.25 38.70 -20.40
C LYS A 171 7.18 37.54 -20.08
N GLY A 172 6.61 36.38 -19.86
CA GLY A 172 7.38 35.15 -19.64
C GLY A 172 6.70 33.92 -20.18
N ASP A 173 7.53 33.02 -20.72
CA ASP A 173 7.10 31.71 -21.20
C ASP A 173 6.70 30.87 -19.98
N THR A 174 5.47 30.35 -20.00
CA THR A 174 4.86 29.72 -18.82
C THR A 174 4.43 28.30 -19.14
N GLN A 175 5.00 27.32 -18.43
CA GLN A 175 4.52 25.93 -18.49
C GLN A 175 3.26 25.79 -17.64
N LEU A 176 2.14 25.42 -18.25
CA LEU A 176 0.88 25.16 -17.54
C LEU A 176 0.76 23.68 -17.14
N LEU A 177 0.35 23.43 -15.90
CA LEU A 177 -0.13 22.13 -15.42
C LEU A 177 -1.55 22.28 -14.89
N TYR A 178 -2.45 21.39 -15.26
CA TYR A 178 -3.83 21.46 -14.77
C TYR A 178 -4.41 20.08 -14.56
N LYS A 179 -5.39 19.97 -13.66
CA LYS A 179 -6.18 18.74 -13.58
C LYS A 179 -7.25 18.74 -14.67
N ASP A 180 -7.54 17.59 -15.28
CA ASP A 180 -8.41 17.48 -16.48
C ASP A 180 -9.81 18.11 -16.33
N ASN A 181 -10.30 18.23 -15.09
CA ASN A 181 -11.61 18.82 -14.79
C ASN A 181 -11.55 20.32 -14.42
N ALA A 182 -10.37 20.94 -14.47
CA ALA A 182 -10.17 22.33 -14.10
C ALA A 182 -10.78 23.27 -15.16
N PRO A 183 -11.72 24.15 -14.77
CA PRO A 183 -12.29 25.13 -15.69
C PRO A 183 -11.37 26.34 -15.89
N HIS A 184 -11.64 27.12 -16.93
CA HIS A 184 -11.04 28.45 -17.15
C HIS A 184 -9.50 28.47 -17.18
N LEU A 185 -8.90 27.80 -18.16
CA LEU A 185 -7.44 27.74 -18.34
C LEU A 185 -6.81 28.98 -18.98
N HIS A 186 -7.60 30.05 -19.20
CA HIS A 186 -7.11 31.25 -19.86
C HIS A 186 -6.14 32.04 -18.95
N PRO A 187 -5.00 32.58 -19.46
CA PRO A 187 -3.98 33.27 -18.66
C PRO A 187 -4.52 34.37 -17.74
N PHE A 188 -5.59 35.04 -18.18
CA PHE A 188 -6.35 36.03 -17.41
C PHE A 188 -6.67 35.59 -15.96
N MET A 189 -6.86 34.29 -15.70
CA MET A 189 -7.15 33.81 -14.35
C MET A 189 -6.00 34.03 -13.35
N TRP A 190 -4.76 34.04 -13.83
CA TRP A 190 -3.57 34.40 -13.04
C TRP A 190 -3.35 35.91 -13.04
N GLU A 191 -3.46 36.54 -14.22
CA GLU A 191 -3.14 37.96 -14.43
C GLU A 191 -4.10 38.91 -13.74
N LYS A 192 -5.40 38.57 -13.65
CA LYS A 192 -6.45 39.46 -13.10
C LYS A 192 -6.22 39.88 -11.65
N HIS A 193 -5.38 39.16 -10.90
CA HIS A 193 -5.07 39.49 -9.52
C HIS A 193 -3.98 40.56 -9.39
N LEU A 194 -3.30 40.89 -10.48
CA LEU A 194 -2.19 41.84 -10.52
C LEU A 194 -2.69 43.19 -11.05
N GLU A 195 -2.23 44.28 -10.44
CA GLU A 195 -2.44 45.61 -11.02
C GLU A 195 -1.56 45.80 -12.26
N PRO A 196 -2.06 46.49 -13.31
CA PRO A 196 -1.23 46.86 -14.44
C PRO A 196 -0.11 47.83 -14.01
N ASP A 197 1.15 47.41 -14.18
CA ASP A 197 2.32 48.26 -13.92
C ASP A 197 3.46 47.98 -14.90
N ASP A 198 3.75 48.94 -15.79
CA ASP A 198 4.82 48.82 -16.78
C ASP A 198 6.23 49.02 -16.19
N ASN A 199 6.36 49.52 -14.95
CA ASN A 199 7.65 49.81 -14.33
C ASN A 199 8.20 48.65 -13.49
N PHE A 200 7.43 47.59 -13.30
CA PHE A 200 7.83 46.44 -12.53
C PHE A 200 9.00 45.67 -13.19
N MET A 201 10.07 45.41 -12.43
CA MET A 201 11.22 44.58 -12.84
C MET A 201 11.90 44.96 -14.18
N THR A 202 11.98 46.26 -14.50
CA THR A 202 12.61 46.76 -15.74
C THR A 202 14.07 46.35 -15.97
N CYS A 203 14.78 45.88 -14.93
CA CYS A 203 16.13 45.34 -15.04
C CYS A 203 16.20 43.92 -15.65
N HIS A 204 15.06 43.23 -15.78
CA HIS A 204 14.94 41.93 -16.43
C HIS A 204 14.27 42.06 -17.80
N LYS A 205 14.68 41.22 -18.75
CA LYS A 205 14.09 41.19 -20.11
C LYS A 205 12.82 40.34 -20.22
N GLY A 206 12.52 39.56 -19.18
CA GLY A 206 11.46 38.57 -19.12
C GLY A 206 11.67 37.63 -17.94
N PHE A 207 10.85 36.60 -17.86
CA PHE A 207 10.91 35.57 -16.82
C PHE A 207 10.53 34.21 -17.38
N ASN A 208 10.86 33.14 -16.66
CA ASN A 208 10.27 31.81 -16.87
C ASN A 208 9.27 31.55 -15.77
N ALA A 209 8.18 30.86 -16.09
CA ALA A 209 7.16 30.54 -15.10
C ALA A 209 6.60 29.13 -15.24
N PHE A 210 6.05 28.65 -14.12
CA PHE A 210 5.17 27.49 -14.07
C PHE A 210 3.85 27.94 -13.47
N ALA A 211 2.76 27.64 -14.16
CA ALA A 211 1.42 27.87 -13.67
C ALA A 211 0.74 26.54 -13.39
N ALA A 212 -0.08 26.48 -12.34
CA ALA A 212 -0.96 25.34 -12.14
C ALA A 212 -2.33 25.70 -11.59
N THR A 213 -3.30 24.84 -11.87
CA THR A 213 -4.66 24.93 -11.34
C THR A 213 -5.30 23.55 -11.19
N ASP A 214 -6.02 23.34 -10.10
CA ASP A 214 -6.96 22.21 -9.96
C ASP A 214 -8.43 22.62 -10.12
N GLY A 215 -8.67 23.89 -10.49
CA GLY A 215 -9.98 24.51 -10.58
C GLY A 215 -10.42 25.26 -9.32
N ASP A 216 -9.85 24.94 -8.15
CA ASP A 216 -10.15 25.63 -6.88
C ASP A 216 -9.17 26.80 -6.63
N ASN A 217 -7.97 26.73 -7.20
CA ASN A 217 -6.97 27.79 -7.10
C ASN A 217 -6.22 28.02 -8.43
N TYR A 218 -5.50 29.14 -8.51
CA TYR A 218 -4.64 29.49 -9.63
C TYR A 218 -3.27 29.89 -9.09
N SER A 219 -2.30 28.98 -9.20
CA SER A 219 -0.93 29.15 -8.69
C SER A 219 0.03 29.49 -9.82
N MET A 220 0.94 30.42 -9.58
CA MET A 220 2.05 30.73 -10.48
C MET A 220 3.37 30.85 -9.71
N ALA A 221 4.41 30.26 -10.27
CA ALA A 221 5.78 30.28 -9.78
C ALA A 221 6.65 30.94 -10.84
N ILE A 222 7.28 32.06 -10.50
CA ILE A 222 8.01 32.92 -11.45
C ILE A 222 9.48 33.00 -11.04
N CYS A 223 10.36 32.74 -12.01
CA CYS A 223 11.78 33.00 -11.89
C CYS A 223 12.18 34.15 -12.82
N PRO A 224 12.65 35.29 -12.27
CA PRO A 224 13.20 36.39 -13.04
C PRO A 224 14.37 35.99 -13.95
N GLY A 225 14.35 36.45 -15.20
CA GLY A 225 15.39 36.18 -16.20
C GLY A 225 14.91 35.23 -17.30
N THR A 226 15.66 35.18 -18.40
CA THR A 226 15.24 34.51 -19.64
C THR A 226 15.94 33.17 -19.89
N ASP A 227 16.70 32.65 -18.91
CA ASP A 227 17.35 31.34 -19.06
C ASP A 227 16.35 30.22 -18.77
N ALA A 228 15.77 29.64 -19.82
CA ALA A 228 14.79 28.57 -19.71
C ALA A 228 15.30 27.29 -19.03
N LYS A 229 16.62 27.13 -18.87
CA LYS A 229 17.23 25.92 -18.28
C LYS A 229 17.70 26.10 -16.85
N GLN A 230 17.90 27.33 -16.38
CA GLN A 230 18.43 27.60 -15.06
C GLN A 230 17.78 28.83 -14.44
N CYS A 231 17.31 28.69 -13.21
CA CYS A 231 16.88 29.80 -12.40
C CYS A 231 18.00 30.26 -11.47
N ALA A 232 18.25 31.57 -11.43
CA ALA A 232 19.26 32.15 -10.54
C ALA A 232 18.90 32.03 -9.05
N GLY A 233 17.65 31.70 -8.73
CA GLY A 233 17.13 31.64 -7.36
C GLY A 233 17.01 33.01 -6.69
N LYS A 234 16.99 34.11 -7.46
CA LYS A 234 16.90 35.48 -6.93
C LYS A 234 15.59 36.12 -7.34
N GLY A 235 14.88 36.69 -6.36
CA GLY A 235 13.59 37.35 -6.59
C GLY A 235 12.52 36.39 -7.08
N LEU A 236 12.51 35.15 -6.57
CA LEU A 236 11.45 34.19 -6.89
C LEU A 236 10.10 34.77 -6.44
N ILE A 237 9.09 34.67 -7.28
CA ILE A 237 7.74 35.14 -6.97
C ILE A 237 6.78 33.96 -7.08
N ASN A 238 6.23 33.51 -5.96
CA ASN A 238 5.22 32.46 -5.94
C ASN A 238 3.90 33.04 -5.41
N ILE A 239 2.89 33.08 -6.26
CA ILE A 239 1.59 33.65 -5.93
C ILE A 239 0.52 32.59 -6.20
N THR A 240 -0.37 32.38 -5.24
CA THR A 240 -1.50 31.48 -5.39
C THR A 240 -2.79 32.21 -5.08
N SER A 241 -3.63 32.35 -6.10
CA SER A 241 -4.94 32.95 -5.97
C SER A 241 -5.95 31.88 -5.56
N VAL A 242 -6.60 32.10 -4.41
CA VAL A 242 -7.60 31.19 -3.81
C VAL A 242 -9.00 31.80 -3.80
N ASP A 243 -9.17 32.94 -4.47
CA ASP A 243 -10.44 33.64 -4.61
C ASP A 243 -10.65 34.01 -6.08
N SER A 244 -11.90 34.12 -6.49
CA SER A 244 -12.25 34.48 -7.87
C SER A 244 -12.20 35.98 -8.11
N GLU A 245 -12.35 36.79 -7.05
CA GLU A 245 -12.29 38.25 -7.15
C GLU A 245 -10.85 38.74 -7.36
N PRO A 246 -10.62 39.68 -8.31
CA PRO A 246 -9.34 40.36 -8.48
C PRO A 246 -8.81 40.92 -7.16
N ALA A 247 -7.59 40.54 -6.79
CA ALA A 247 -6.99 40.96 -5.53
C ALA A 247 -6.35 42.37 -5.60
N SER A 248 -6.14 42.91 -6.80
CA SER A 248 -5.49 44.21 -7.02
C SER A 248 -4.11 44.30 -6.37
N LEU A 249 -3.27 43.28 -6.60
CA LEU A 249 -1.92 43.24 -6.08
C LEU A 249 -1.00 44.16 -6.88
N ASN A 250 -0.54 45.24 -6.25
CA ASN A 250 0.47 46.13 -6.80
C ASN A 250 1.86 45.49 -6.69
N MET A 251 2.53 45.22 -7.82
CA MET A 251 3.77 44.44 -7.84
C MET A 251 4.98 45.12 -7.16
N PRO A 252 5.23 46.43 -7.34
CA PRO A 252 6.25 47.15 -6.55
C PRO A 252 6.03 47.07 -5.04
N GLU A 253 4.80 47.38 -4.57
CA GLU A 253 4.46 47.30 -3.14
C GLU A 253 4.57 45.86 -2.62
N PHE A 254 4.15 44.88 -3.42
CA PHE A 254 4.30 43.47 -3.10
C PHE A 254 5.76 43.06 -2.92
N VAL A 255 6.68 43.50 -3.78
CA VAL A 255 8.11 43.15 -3.64
C VAL A 255 8.72 43.74 -2.37
N GLU A 256 8.36 44.98 -2.02
CA GLU A 256 8.80 45.59 -0.75
C GLU A 256 8.23 44.82 0.45
N LEU A 257 6.93 44.52 0.41
CA LEU A 257 6.24 43.82 1.50
C LEU A 257 6.73 42.38 1.68
N SER A 258 6.84 41.60 0.59
CA SER A 258 7.36 40.23 0.61
C SER A 258 8.78 40.17 1.17
N THR A 259 9.66 41.09 0.73
CA THR A 259 11.02 41.20 1.29
C THR A 259 10.99 41.44 2.80
N ALA A 260 10.13 42.34 3.28
CA ALA A 260 9.98 42.59 4.71
C ALA A 260 9.44 41.36 5.45
N MET A 261 8.47 40.64 4.89
CA MET A 261 7.90 39.41 5.48
C MET A 261 8.95 38.29 5.58
N GLU A 262 9.74 38.07 4.53
CA GLU A 262 10.79 37.04 4.46
C GLU A 262 11.93 37.27 5.46
N GLN A 263 12.32 38.53 5.67
CA GLN A 263 13.40 38.90 6.60
C GLN A 263 13.01 38.79 8.07
N ARG A 264 11.73 39.01 8.41
CA ARG A 264 11.27 39.01 9.80
C ARG A 264 11.48 37.67 10.47
N ILE A 265 10.91 36.60 9.89
CA ILE A 265 11.00 35.28 10.50
C ILE A 265 11.15 34.17 9.46
N ARG A 266 12.26 33.43 9.60
CA ARG A 266 12.54 32.15 8.93
C ARG A 266 12.37 31.04 9.97
N TYR A 267 11.14 30.62 10.21
CA TYR A 267 10.83 29.65 11.28
C TYR A 267 11.34 28.23 10.98
N ASN A 268 11.64 27.93 9.71
CA ASN A 268 11.83 26.57 9.22
C ASN A 268 13.30 26.14 9.01
N ARG A 269 14.31 26.74 9.66
CA ARG A 269 15.64 26.11 9.71
C ARG A 269 15.56 24.86 10.59
N VAL A 270 15.29 23.71 9.96
CA VAL A 270 15.33 22.41 10.61
C VAL A 270 16.80 22.08 10.86
N MET A 271 17.25 22.20 12.11
CA MET A 271 18.45 21.52 12.57
C MET A 271 18.00 20.10 12.93
N LEU A 272 18.31 19.12 12.08
CA LEU A 272 18.12 17.72 12.44
C LEU A 272 19.10 17.36 13.58
N PRO A 273 18.69 16.54 14.57
CA PRO A 273 19.61 16.06 15.58
C PRO A 273 20.70 15.20 14.93
N GLU A 274 21.97 15.46 15.25
CA GLU A 274 23.11 14.62 14.83
C GLU A 274 22.84 13.17 15.22
N SER A 275 22.88 12.25 14.23
CA SER A 275 22.64 10.84 14.48
C SER A 275 23.75 10.28 15.35
N THR A 276 23.37 9.71 16.50
CA THR A 276 24.27 9.00 17.42
C THR A 276 24.15 7.50 17.18
N ASP A 277 24.39 7.01 15.95
CA ASP A 277 24.93 5.66 15.70
C ASP A 277 25.08 5.29 14.21
N THR A 278 26.30 4.89 13.87
CA THR A 278 26.77 3.97 12.81
C THR A 278 26.41 4.17 11.32
N SER A 279 27.48 4.51 10.57
CA SER A 279 27.80 4.14 9.17
C SER A 279 26.78 4.42 8.06
N GLY A 280 26.96 5.57 7.43
CA GLY A 280 26.41 5.94 6.14
C GLY A 280 26.17 7.45 6.14
N ALA A 281 26.91 8.22 5.34
CA ALA A 281 26.58 9.63 5.15
C ALA A 281 25.20 9.67 4.48
N PHE A 282 24.17 10.12 5.18
CA PHE A 282 22.86 10.30 4.57
C PHE A 282 22.91 11.62 3.80
N LEU A 283 22.21 11.68 2.66
CA LEU A 283 22.14 12.90 1.84
C LEU A 283 20.77 13.53 2.03
N GLU A 284 20.74 14.71 2.65
CA GLU A 284 19.54 15.52 2.77
C GLU A 284 19.41 16.45 1.56
N HIS A 285 18.23 16.42 0.95
CA HIS A 285 17.80 17.35 -0.08
C HIS A 285 16.79 18.31 0.53
N ASN A 286 17.18 19.57 0.71
CA ASN A 286 16.34 20.60 1.32
C ASN A 286 15.76 21.54 0.27
N TYR A 287 14.47 21.86 0.41
CA TYR A 287 13.73 22.76 -0.47
C TYR A 287 12.98 23.80 0.36
N GLN A 288 13.23 25.08 0.11
CA GLN A 288 12.53 26.18 0.77
C GLN A 288 11.81 27.08 -0.23
N ALA A 289 10.55 27.43 0.03
CA ALA A 289 9.81 28.41 -0.76
C ALA A 289 8.91 29.28 0.10
N ASP A 290 8.70 30.49 -0.38
CA ASP A 290 7.72 31.44 0.14
C ASP A 290 6.58 31.57 -0.87
N VAL A 291 5.34 31.39 -0.42
CA VAL A 291 4.14 31.45 -1.27
C VAL A 291 3.15 32.45 -0.71
N TYR A 292 2.63 33.32 -1.58
CA TYR A 292 1.78 34.45 -1.20
C TYR A 292 0.35 34.28 -1.71
N PHE A 293 -0.62 34.63 -0.89
CA PHE A 293 -2.05 34.46 -1.17
C PHE A 293 -2.77 35.80 -1.09
N PRO A 294 -2.83 36.55 -2.21
CA PRO A 294 -3.52 37.84 -2.23
C PRO A 294 -5.04 37.62 -2.29
N VAL A 295 -5.77 38.33 -1.42
CA VAL A 295 -7.24 38.32 -1.37
C VAL A 295 -7.71 39.77 -1.23
N LYS A 296 -8.73 40.14 -2.00
CA LYS A 296 -9.23 41.51 -2.07
C LYS A 296 -9.73 42.01 -0.71
N GLY A 297 -9.19 43.15 -0.27
CA GLY A 297 -9.59 43.79 0.99
C GLY A 297 -9.13 43.04 2.26
N GLU A 298 -8.26 42.04 2.11
CA GLU A 298 -7.70 41.23 3.18
C GLU A 298 -6.18 41.45 3.29
N LEU A 299 -5.60 41.08 4.44
CA LEU A 299 -4.15 41.13 4.63
C LEU A 299 -3.47 40.06 3.75
N LEU A 300 -2.30 40.39 3.20
CA LEU A 300 -1.50 39.42 2.46
C LEU A 300 -1.05 38.28 3.38
N ILE A 301 -1.37 37.04 3.00
CA ILE A 301 -0.93 35.85 3.71
C ILE A 301 0.30 35.27 3.01
N ARG A 302 1.30 34.88 3.80
CA ARG A 302 2.50 34.14 3.38
C ARG A 302 2.51 32.75 3.99
N ALA A 303 2.86 31.74 3.19
CA ALA A 303 3.28 30.43 3.65
C ALA A 303 4.79 30.26 3.43
N ASP A 304 5.56 30.17 4.52
CA ASP A 304 6.96 29.73 4.53
C ASP A 304 6.96 28.19 4.57
N ILE A 305 7.37 27.57 3.47
CA ILE A 305 7.35 26.12 3.25
C ILE A 305 8.78 25.61 3.19
N ASN A 306 9.08 24.62 4.03
CA ASN A 306 10.30 23.82 3.95
C ASN A 306 9.94 22.35 3.74
N MET A 307 10.67 21.69 2.85
CA MET A 307 10.62 20.25 2.62
C MET A 307 12.04 19.67 2.67
N SER A 308 12.20 18.56 3.37
CA SER A 308 13.45 17.81 3.48
C SER A 308 13.19 16.37 3.08
N LEU A 309 13.99 15.89 2.12
CA LEU A 309 14.01 14.52 1.62
C LEU A 309 15.35 13.90 2.02
N ILE A 310 15.33 12.91 2.90
CA ILE A 310 16.52 12.19 3.35
C ILE A 310 16.49 10.80 2.74
N TYR A 311 17.35 10.56 1.75
CA TYR A 311 17.36 9.30 1.00
C TYR A 311 18.04 8.19 1.81
N ASP A 312 17.35 7.06 1.99
CA ASP A 312 17.93 5.81 2.52
C ASP A 312 18.27 4.80 1.42
N SER A 313 17.73 5.00 0.22
CA SER A 313 18.01 4.23 -1.00
C SER A 313 17.96 5.13 -2.24
N ALA A 314 17.94 4.54 -3.44
CA ALA A 314 17.89 5.31 -4.69
C ALA A 314 16.57 6.07 -4.90
N ASP A 315 15.45 5.52 -4.43
CA ASP A 315 14.10 6.04 -4.67
C ASP A 315 13.23 6.10 -3.41
N THR A 316 13.77 5.82 -2.22
CA THR A 316 13.04 5.90 -0.95
C THR A 316 13.78 6.71 0.09
N GLY A 317 13.05 7.13 1.12
CA GLY A 317 13.63 7.80 2.26
C GLY A 317 12.61 8.39 3.22
N GLU A 318 13.12 9.21 4.14
CA GLU A 318 12.33 9.96 5.12
C GLU A 318 11.95 11.33 4.57
N PHE A 319 10.71 11.74 4.81
CA PHE A 319 10.14 13.01 4.38
C PHE A 319 9.75 13.85 5.57
N TYR A 320 10.19 15.11 5.56
CA TYR A 320 9.81 16.13 6.53
C TYR A 320 9.31 17.37 5.80
N SER A 321 8.13 17.85 6.13
CA SER A 321 7.65 19.16 5.68
C SER A 321 7.17 20.01 6.84
N SER A 322 7.46 21.31 6.78
CA SER A 322 6.98 22.30 7.72
C SER A 322 6.47 23.51 6.94
N THR A 323 5.23 23.91 7.20
CA THR A 323 4.59 25.10 6.64
C THR A 323 4.22 26.05 7.78
N CYS A 324 4.72 27.28 7.72
CA CYS A 324 4.36 28.35 8.66
C CYS A 324 3.55 29.41 7.92
N ILE A 325 2.35 29.71 8.40
CA ILE A 325 1.45 30.71 7.81
C ILE A 325 1.44 31.96 8.68
N THR A 326 1.67 33.10 8.05
CA THR A 326 1.68 34.43 8.68
C THR A 326 0.96 35.45 7.82
N ASP A 327 0.26 36.38 8.45
CA ASP A 327 -0.21 37.61 7.81
C ASP A 327 0.90 38.67 7.70
N GLN A 328 0.66 39.69 6.87
CA GLN A 328 1.61 40.78 6.61
C GLN A 328 1.94 41.65 7.84
N ASP A 329 1.03 41.73 8.81
CA ASP A 329 1.20 42.56 10.00
C ASP A 329 2.01 41.83 11.08
N CYS A 330 2.00 40.49 11.05
CA CYS A 330 2.69 39.61 11.97
C CYS A 330 2.29 39.84 13.44
N LEU A 331 1.05 40.27 13.68
CA LEU A 331 0.52 40.55 15.02
C LEU A 331 0.08 39.28 15.74
N THR A 332 -0.12 38.18 15.02
CA THR A 332 -0.55 36.89 15.56
C THR A 332 0.57 35.86 15.51
N THR A 333 0.55 34.89 16.43
CA THR A 333 1.44 33.73 16.33
C THR A 333 1.15 32.97 15.03
N PRO A 334 2.16 32.44 14.32
CA PRO A 334 1.95 31.73 13.07
C PRO A 334 1.17 30.43 13.27
N ILE A 335 0.37 30.05 12.27
CA ILE A 335 -0.15 28.68 12.16
C ILE A 335 1.00 27.81 11.67
N LYS A 336 1.33 26.73 12.37
CA LYS A 336 2.39 25.79 11.93
C LYS A 336 1.78 24.43 11.63
N TYR A 337 2.08 23.90 10.46
CA TYR A 337 1.68 22.57 10.04
C TYR A 337 2.90 21.76 9.65
N LYS A 338 3.09 20.61 10.29
CA LYS A 338 4.22 19.70 10.03
C LYS A 338 3.71 18.35 9.60
N VAL A 339 4.42 17.75 8.65
CA VAL A 339 4.17 16.40 8.13
C VAL A 339 5.47 15.62 8.19
N ARG A 340 5.40 14.39 8.69
CA ARG A 340 6.50 13.41 8.66
C ARG A 340 6.00 12.08 8.12
N GLY A 341 6.86 11.38 7.40
CA GLY A 341 6.59 10.03 6.96
C GLY A 341 7.61 9.55 5.94
N LYS A 342 7.28 8.46 5.25
CA LYS A 342 8.20 7.85 4.28
C LYS A 342 7.79 8.19 2.87
N PHE A 343 8.76 8.56 2.04
CA PHE A 343 8.51 8.79 0.63
C PHE A 343 9.01 7.65 -0.24
N LYS A 344 8.34 7.48 -1.38
CA LYS A 344 8.87 6.77 -2.53
C LYS A 344 8.75 7.64 -3.77
N GLN A 345 9.86 7.78 -4.50
CA GLN A 345 9.99 8.55 -5.72
C GLN A 345 9.67 7.68 -6.94
N TYR A 346 8.93 8.25 -7.88
CA TYR A 346 8.60 7.66 -9.17
C TYR A 346 8.88 8.67 -10.27
N SER A 347 9.63 8.30 -11.29
CA SER A 347 9.73 9.12 -12.49
C SER A 347 8.55 8.81 -13.43
N GLY A 348 7.96 9.86 -13.99
CA GLY A 348 6.79 9.78 -14.85
C GLY A 348 6.75 10.90 -15.87
N LYS A 349 5.61 10.98 -16.58
CA LYS A 349 5.32 12.04 -17.53
C LYS A 349 3.90 12.55 -17.34
N ILE A 350 3.71 13.85 -17.50
CA ILE A 350 2.42 14.50 -17.71
C ILE A 350 2.48 15.02 -19.14
N ASP A 351 1.75 14.37 -20.05
CA ASP A 351 1.92 14.53 -21.50
C ASP A 351 3.40 14.40 -21.92
N GLU A 352 4.02 15.46 -22.44
CA GLU A 352 5.44 15.49 -22.83
C GLU A 352 6.38 15.96 -21.71
N LEU A 353 5.83 16.46 -20.60
CA LEU A 353 6.61 16.99 -19.47
C LEU A 353 7.09 15.85 -18.57
N ASN A 354 8.41 15.70 -18.43
CA ASN A 354 9.00 14.76 -17.47
C ASN A 354 8.84 15.29 -16.06
N VAL A 355 8.37 14.44 -15.14
CA VAL A 355 8.15 14.79 -13.73
C VAL A 355 8.62 13.69 -12.80
N ASP A 356 8.95 14.06 -11.56
CA ASP A 356 9.12 13.11 -10.47
C ASP A 356 7.96 13.24 -9.48
N VAL A 357 7.37 12.12 -9.09
CA VAL A 357 6.28 12.04 -8.12
C VAL A 357 6.80 11.41 -6.84
N PHE A 358 6.56 12.07 -5.72
CA PHE A 358 6.93 11.61 -4.39
C PHE A 358 5.65 11.23 -3.65
N GLN A 359 5.44 9.92 -3.51
CA GLN A 359 4.36 9.35 -2.71
C GLN A 359 4.81 9.33 -1.24
N VAL A 360 4.21 10.18 -0.42
CA VAL A 360 4.50 10.26 1.01
C VAL A 360 3.41 9.54 1.78
N LYS A 361 3.78 8.42 2.43
CA LYS A 361 2.93 7.73 3.41
C LYS A 361 3.12 8.43 4.75
N VAL A 362 2.08 9.12 5.20
CA VAL A 362 2.13 10.00 6.37
C VAL A 362 2.16 9.16 7.65
N GLU A 363 3.17 9.38 8.48
CA GLU A 363 3.30 8.71 9.78
C GLU A 363 2.91 9.64 10.94
N GLN A 364 3.20 10.94 10.80
CA GLN A 364 2.89 11.94 11.81
C GLN A 364 2.49 13.28 11.18
N LYS A 365 1.48 13.93 11.77
CA LYS A 365 1.10 15.31 11.48
C LYS A 365 0.99 16.10 12.78
N ASP A 366 1.33 17.39 12.71
CA ASP A 366 1.24 18.31 13.84
C ASP A 366 0.75 19.67 13.36
N LEU A 367 -0.45 20.06 13.77
CA LEU A 367 -1.04 21.37 13.52
C LEU A 367 -1.05 22.19 14.81
N ILE A 368 -0.13 23.16 14.88
CA ILE A 368 -0.05 24.11 15.99
C ILE A 368 -1.01 25.26 15.72
N LYS A 369 -2.05 25.33 16.54
CA LYS A 369 -3.04 26.42 16.50
C LYS A 369 -2.42 27.71 17.06
N PRO A 370 -2.66 28.86 16.41
CA PRO A 370 -2.23 30.15 16.95
C PRO A 370 -3.12 30.63 18.11
N GLU A 371 -2.61 31.55 18.92
CA GLU A 371 -3.34 32.12 20.07
C GLU A 371 -4.59 32.88 19.61
N THR A 372 -4.44 33.66 18.54
CA THR A 372 -5.50 34.41 17.89
C THR A 372 -5.42 34.18 16.38
N LEU A 373 -6.58 34.24 15.71
CA LEU A 373 -6.68 34.18 14.25
C LEU A 373 -7.35 35.48 13.80
N ASN A 374 -6.72 36.18 12.85
CA ASN A 374 -7.41 37.21 12.09
C ASN A 374 -8.29 36.57 11.01
N ASP A 375 -9.21 37.35 10.45
CA ASP A 375 -10.19 36.87 9.48
C ASP A 375 -9.52 36.29 8.22
N SER A 376 -8.44 36.91 7.75
CA SER A 376 -7.66 36.46 6.58
C SER A 376 -7.01 35.08 6.75
N ALA A 377 -6.58 34.74 7.97
CA ALA A 377 -5.94 33.45 8.26
C ALA A 377 -6.95 32.30 8.52
N VAL A 378 -8.23 32.61 8.79
CA VAL A 378 -9.23 31.60 9.16
C VAL A 378 -9.40 30.54 8.06
N ARG A 379 -9.41 30.93 6.79
CA ARG A 379 -9.57 29.99 5.67
C ARG A 379 -8.42 28.98 5.60
N PHE A 380 -7.19 29.45 5.78
CA PHE A 380 -6.00 28.61 5.74
C PHE A 380 -5.95 27.66 6.93
N TYR A 381 -6.26 28.14 8.14
CA TYR A 381 -6.35 27.27 9.32
C TYR A 381 -7.40 26.17 9.15
N ARG A 382 -8.56 26.48 8.58
CA ARG A 382 -9.63 25.49 8.32
C ARG A 382 -9.20 24.43 7.31
N ASP A 383 -8.53 24.82 6.23
CA ASP A 383 -8.01 23.87 5.25
C ASP A 383 -6.96 22.94 5.87
N LEU A 384 -5.98 23.49 6.59
CA LEU A 384 -4.97 22.71 7.31
C LEU A 384 -5.59 21.75 8.32
N ARG A 385 -6.58 22.19 9.09
CA ARG A 385 -7.27 21.33 10.07
C ARG A 385 -8.00 20.17 9.39
N LYS A 386 -8.61 20.38 8.22
CA LYS A 386 -9.26 19.31 7.46
C LYS A 386 -8.25 18.26 6.99
N ARG A 387 -7.07 18.70 6.56
CA ARG A 387 -5.95 17.85 6.10
C ARG A 387 -5.28 17.07 7.23
N ASP A 388 -5.06 17.76 8.35
CA ASP A 388 -4.53 17.15 9.58
C ASP A 388 -5.36 15.93 10.01
N ILE A 389 -6.67 15.96 9.77
CA ILE A 389 -7.57 14.83 10.04
C ILE A 389 -7.56 13.77 8.94
N LYS A 390 -7.56 14.16 7.66
CA LYS A 390 -7.90 13.25 6.53
C LYS A 390 -6.70 12.65 5.80
N ASP A 391 -5.58 13.37 5.73
CA ASP A 391 -4.54 13.05 4.77
C ASP A 391 -3.62 11.93 5.31
N GLU A 392 -3.75 10.72 4.78
CA GLU A 392 -2.90 9.57 5.13
C GLU A 392 -1.79 9.33 4.09
N GLU A 393 -2.03 9.76 2.85
CA GLU A 393 -1.13 9.57 1.71
C GLU A 393 -1.15 10.85 0.87
N LEU A 394 0.03 11.42 0.63
CA LEU A 394 0.23 12.69 -0.08
C LEU A 394 1.11 12.49 -1.32
N TYR A 395 0.87 13.29 -2.35
CA TYR A 395 1.61 13.24 -3.61
C TYR A 395 2.21 14.61 -3.91
N PHE A 396 3.53 14.68 -3.99
CA PHE A 396 4.26 15.89 -4.35
C PHE A 396 4.86 15.68 -5.75
N ILE A 397 4.67 16.65 -6.65
CA ILE A 397 5.11 16.54 -8.04
C ILE A 397 6.21 17.56 -8.27
N ARG A 398 7.43 17.09 -8.55
CA ARG A 398 8.54 17.93 -8.99
C ARG A 398 8.53 17.99 -10.51
N VAL A 399 8.32 19.20 -11.04
CA VAL A 399 8.18 19.44 -12.49
C VAL A 399 9.47 19.96 -13.12
N HIS A 400 10.35 20.54 -12.32
CA HIS A 400 11.63 21.06 -12.75
C HIS A 400 12.63 21.01 -11.60
N GLN A 401 13.90 20.76 -11.91
CA GLN A 401 15.00 20.93 -10.96
C GLN A 401 16.29 21.30 -11.68
N ASP A 402 16.96 22.32 -11.15
CA ASP A 402 18.33 22.67 -11.50
C ASP A 402 19.26 22.52 -10.27
N HIS A 403 20.45 23.11 -10.31
CA HIS A 403 21.46 23.00 -9.27
C HIS A 403 21.20 23.85 -8.01
N LYS A 404 20.28 24.83 -8.09
CA LYS A 404 19.97 25.80 -7.03
C LYS A 404 18.50 25.91 -6.72
N THR A 405 17.63 25.44 -7.61
CA THR A 405 16.19 25.59 -7.49
C THR A 405 15.45 24.37 -8.00
N ALA A 406 14.20 24.24 -7.58
CA ALA A 406 13.26 23.27 -8.13
C ALA A 406 11.86 23.84 -8.13
N VAL A 407 11.01 23.36 -9.04
CA VAL A 407 9.60 23.71 -9.05
C VAL A 407 8.80 22.50 -8.62
N TRP A 408 7.97 22.71 -7.61
CA TRP A 408 7.12 21.69 -7.03
C TRP A 408 5.67 22.11 -7.08
N THR A 409 4.80 21.16 -7.41
CA THR A 409 3.36 21.22 -7.21
C THR A 409 3.02 20.36 -6.01
N ILE A 410 2.55 20.99 -4.94
CA ILE A 410 2.31 20.35 -3.64
C ILE A 410 0.81 20.37 -3.30
N PRO A 411 0.30 19.37 -2.55
CA PRO A 411 -1.12 19.25 -2.24
C PRO A 411 -1.49 20.15 -1.05
N LEU A 412 -1.31 21.47 -1.18
CA LEU A 412 -1.61 22.46 -0.14
C LEU A 412 -2.57 23.53 -0.69
N PHE A 413 -3.60 23.92 0.08
CA PHE A 413 -4.62 24.94 -0.31
C PHE A 413 -5.21 24.75 -1.73
N GLY A 414 -5.52 23.50 -2.08
CA GLY A 414 -5.78 23.06 -3.46
C GLY A 414 -4.55 22.35 -3.98
N GLN A 415 -3.88 22.93 -4.97
CA GLN A 415 -2.52 22.61 -5.41
C GLN A 415 -1.68 23.88 -5.50
N VAL A 416 -0.60 23.95 -4.75
CA VAL A 416 0.32 25.10 -4.81
C VAL A 416 1.50 24.70 -5.68
N THR A 417 1.74 25.46 -6.75
CA THR A 417 2.96 25.37 -7.54
C THR A 417 3.87 26.53 -7.19
N ALA A 418 5.08 26.21 -6.75
CA ALA A 418 6.05 27.18 -6.29
C ALA A 418 7.47 26.80 -6.71
N TRP A 419 8.29 27.83 -6.89
CA TRP A 419 9.72 27.76 -7.07
C TRP A 419 10.39 27.74 -5.70
N TYR A 420 11.20 26.72 -5.48
CA TYR A 420 11.93 26.47 -4.24
C TYR A 420 13.41 26.74 -4.45
N HIS A 421 14.06 27.35 -3.47
CA HIS A 421 15.51 27.22 -3.29
C HIS A 421 15.84 25.78 -2.93
N TYR A 422 16.94 25.28 -3.47
CA TYR A 422 17.38 23.91 -3.30
C TYR A 422 18.80 23.88 -2.77
N GLU A 423 18.98 23.15 -1.67
CA GLU A 423 20.27 22.93 -1.02
C GLU A 423 20.45 21.43 -0.73
N ARG A 424 21.71 20.98 -0.71
CA ARG A 424 22.08 19.60 -0.35
C ARG A 424 22.98 19.64 0.88
N PHE A 425 22.71 18.77 1.83
CA PHE A 425 23.52 18.60 3.04
C PHE A 425 23.95 17.15 3.20
N ASP A 426 25.23 16.93 3.49
CA ASP A 426 25.73 15.65 3.96
C ASP A 426 25.50 15.59 5.47
N ILE A 427 24.77 14.58 5.95
CA ILE A 427 24.39 14.40 7.36
C ILE A 427 24.92 13.10 7.97
#